data_AF-Q5I2Y0-F1
#
_entry.id   AF-Q5I2Y0-F1
#
_cell.length_a   1.000
_cell.length_b   1.000
_cell.length_c   1.000
_cell.angle_alpha   90.00
_cell.angle_beta   90.00
_cell.angle_gamma   90.00
#
_symmetry.space_group_name_H-M   'P 1'
#
loop_
_entity.id
_entity.type
_entity.pdbx_description
1 polymer ?
#
loop_
_entity_poly.entity_id
_entity_poly.type
_entity_poly.pdbx_seq_one_letter_code
_entity_poly.pdbx_strand_id
1 'polypeptide(L)' 'QVTNSQCVTSTLTNCNLVNSQVDTTTCTNSQYNGVRITTSTTTGTRIS' A
#
# COMPACT_ATOMS: atom_id res chain seq x y z
N GLN A 1 -4.93 -4.89 -6.17
CA GLN A 1 -6.13 -5.31 -5.41
C GLN A 1 -6.07 -4.68 -4.03
N VAL A 2 -7.20 -4.23 -3.48
CA VAL A 2 -7.29 -3.68 -2.13
C VAL A 2 -8.35 -4.49 -1.38
N THR A 3 -7.97 -5.15 -0.29
CA THR A 3 -8.84 -6.07 0.46
C THR A 3 -8.72 -5.79 1.95
N ASN A 4 -9.86 -5.53 2.61
CA ASN A 4 -9.94 -5.15 4.02
C ASN A 4 -8.89 -4.11 4.42
N SER A 5 -8.62 -3.15 3.53
CA SER A 5 -7.54 -2.20 3.65
C SER A 5 -8.09 -0.78 3.47
N GLN A 6 -7.47 0.18 4.12
CA GLN A 6 -7.77 1.59 3.94
C GLN A 6 -6.66 2.24 3.11
N CYS A 7 -7.07 3.09 2.17
CA CYS A 7 -6.18 3.81 1.27
C CYS A 7 -6.66 5.27 1.20
N VAL A 8 -5.88 6.18 1.78
CA VAL A 8 -6.21 7.61 1.90
C VAL A 8 -5.14 8.40 1.16
N THR A 9 -5.57 9.32 0.29
CA THR A 9 -4.68 10.27 -0.43
C THR A 9 -3.45 9.60 -1.06
N SER A 10 -3.60 8.37 -1.57
CA SER A 10 -2.49 7.53 -2.01
C SER A 10 -2.65 7.13 -3.47
N THR A 11 -1.54 6.96 -4.18
CA THR A 11 -1.51 6.49 -5.56
C THR A 11 -1.04 5.05 -5.60
N LEU A 12 -1.86 4.16 -6.15
CA LEU A 12 -1.55 2.73 -6.25
C LEU A 12 -1.47 2.32 -7.72
N THR A 13 -0.31 1.85 -8.16
CA THR A 13 -0.09 1.32 -9.52
C THR A 13 0.42 -0.11 -9.41
N ASN A 14 -0.37 -1.07 -9.90
CA ASN A 14 -0.08 -2.50 -9.78
C ASN A 14 0.25 -2.96 -8.34
N CYS A 15 -0.49 -2.46 -7.35
CA CYS A 15 -0.26 -2.80 -5.96
C CYS A 15 -1.30 -3.76 -5.37
N ASN A 16 -0.89 -4.55 -4.38
CA ASN A 16 -1.77 -5.39 -3.59
C ASN A 16 -1.73 -5.00 -2.11
N LEU A 17 -2.89 -4.66 -1.55
CA LEU A 17 -3.08 -4.29 -0.15
C LEU A 17 -4.03 -5.29 0.51
N VAL A 18 -3.57 -5.97 1.55
CA VAL A 18 -4.38 -6.88 2.35
C VAL A 18 -4.29 -6.48 3.82
N ASN A 19 -5.42 -6.29 4.50
CA ASN A 19 -5.47 -5.91 5.92
C ASN A 19 -4.57 -4.71 6.31
N SER A 20 -4.38 -3.74 5.41
CA SER A 20 -3.38 -2.67 5.55
C SER A 20 -4.01 -1.27 5.60
N GLN A 21 -3.35 -0.33 6.28
CA GLN A 21 -3.67 1.10 6.27
C GLN A 21 -2.59 1.87 5.50
N VAL A 22 -2.99 2.58 4.46
CA VAL A 22 -2.09 3.33 3.57
C VAL A 22 -2.57 4.77 3.50
N ASP A 23 -1.70 5.71 3.88
CA ASP A 23 -2.00 7.15 3.84
C ASP A 23 -0.87 7.91 3.12
N THR A 24 -1.24 8.85 2.24
CA THR A 24 -0.32 9.77 1.57
C THR A 24 0.89 9.04 0.97
N THR A 25 0.66 7.90 0.33
CA THR A 25 1.71 6.97 -0.11
C THR A 25 1.61 6.70 -1.61
N THR A 26 2.75 6.63 -2.29
CA THR A 26 2.85 6.16 -3.68
C THR A 26 3.34 4.73 -3.68
N CYS A 27 2.51 3.82 -4.17
CA CYS A 27 2.81 2.41 -4.30
C CYS A 27 2.91 2.05 -5.78
N THR A 28 4.04 1.47 -6.19
CA THR A 28 4.23 0.91 -7.55
C THR A 28 4.70 -0.53 -7.47
N ASN A 29 4.00 -1.45 -8.13
CA ASN A 29 4.39 -2.86 -8.26
C ASN A 29 4.74 -3.54 -6.91
N SER A 30 4.02 -3.19 -5.84
CA SER A 30 4.36 -3.58 -4.46
C SER A 30 3.21 -4.31 -3.75
N GLN A 31 3.52 -4.99 -2.64
CA GLN A 31 2.55 -5.76 -1.84
C GLN A 31 2.66 -5.39 -0.36
N TYR A 32 1.52 -5.05 0.26
CA TYR A 32 1.40 -4.74 1.68
C TYR A 32 0.41 -5.71 2.34
N ASN A 33 0.80 -6.33 3.46
CA ASN A 33 -0.04 -7.29 4.17
C ASN A 33 -0.01 -7.06 5.69
N GLY A 34 -1.09 -6.52 6.27
CA GLY A 34 -1.18 -6.31 7.72
C GLY A 34 -0.44 -5.06 8.24
N VAL A 35 -0.04 -4.15 7.36
CA VAL A 35 0.84 -3.03 7.73
C VAL A 35 0.13 -1.68 7.74
N ARG A 36 0.68 -0.74 8.50
CA ARG A 36 0.34 0.68 8.39
C ARG A 36 1.51 1.44 7.77
N ILE A 37 1.28 2.09 6.64
CA ILE A 37 2.28 2.88 5.91
C ILE A 37 1.75 4.29 5.68
N THR A 38 2.60 5.28 5.91
CA THR A 38 2.25 6.70 5.78
C THR A 38 3.36 7.44 5.07
N THR A 39 3.02 8.42 4.22
CA THR A 39 3.98 9.37 3.62
C THR A 39 5.21 8.69 2.99
N SER A 40 4.97 7.63 2.21
CA SER A 40 6.02 6.76 1.68
C SER A 40 5.96 6.63 0.16
N THR A 41 7.07 6.22 -0.46
CA THR A 41 7.09 5.75 -1.85
C THR A 41 7.72 4.37 -1.90
N THR A 42 7.01 3.40 -2.47
CA THR A 42 7.52 2.03 -2.62
C THR A 42 7.45 1.55 -4.06
N THR A 43 8.49 0.82 -4.48
CA THR A 43 8.60 0.27 -5.83
C THR A 43 9.14 -1.15 -5.77
N GLY A 44 8.38 -2.14 -6.24
CA GLY A 44 8.83 -3.52 -6.30
C GLY A 44 9.03 -4.21 -4.94
N THR A 45 8.46 -3.64 -3.86
CA THR A 45 8.70 -4.13 -2.50
C THR A 45 7.57 -5.03 -1.99
N ARG A 46 7.89 -5.90 -1.03
CA ARG A 46 6.91 -6.63 -0.23
C ARG A 46 7.10 -6.26 1.24
N ILE A 47 6.01 -5.88 1.90
CA ILE A 47 6.01 -5.40 3.28
C ILE A 47 4.88 -6.14 4.03
N SER A 48 5.20 -6.73 5.17
CA SER A 48 4.28 -7.49 6.04
C SER A 48 4.57 -7.23 7.50
#